data_AF-A0A941VX32-F1
#
_entry.id   AF-A0A941VX32-F1
#
_cell.length_a   1.000
_cell.length_b   1.000
_cell.length_c   1.000
_cell.angle_alpha   90.00
_cell.angle_beta   90.00
_cell.angle_gamma   90.00
#
_symmetry.space_group_name_H-M   'P 1'
#
loop_
_entity.id
_entity.type
_entity.pdbx_description
1 polymer ?
#
loop_
_entity_poly.entity_id
_entity_poly.type
_entity_poly.pdbx_seq_one_letter_code
_entity_poly.pdbx_strand_id
1 'polypeptide(L)' 'MISHFFIDRPVFAAVISIILTLAGLSAMGVLPIAQYPDITPVQI' A
#
# COMPACT_ATOMS: atom_id res chain seq x y z
N MET A 1 15.00 -13.20 16.09
CA MET A 1 15.01 -12.51 14.78
C MET A 1 13.64 -12.65 14.15
N ILE A 2 12.99 -11.56 13.73
CA ILE A 2 11.58 -11.60 13.27
C ILE A 2 11.40 -12.40 11.98
N SER A 3 12.43 -12.44 11.13
CA SER A 3 12.42 -13.15 9.84
C SER A 3 12.26 -14.67 9.97
N HIS A 4 12.76 -15.27 11.06
CA HIS A 4 12.68 -16.73 11.24
C HIS A 4 11.23 -17.22 11.32
N PHE A 5 10.35 -16.44 11.97
CA PHE A 5 8.93 -16.73 12.09
C PHE A 5 8.21 -16.83 10.73
N PHE A 6 8.57 -15.97 9.77
CA PHE A 6 7.99 -15.99 8.44
C PHE A 6 8.56 -17.10 7.56
N ILE A 7 9.83 -17.49 7.77
CA ILE A 7 10.48 -18.62 7.09
C ILE A 7 9.85 -19.95 7.54
N ASP A 8 9.60 -20.12 8.84
CA ASP A 8 9.03 -21.34 9.38
C ASP A 8 7.53 -21.52 9.04
N ARG A 9 6.84 -20.43 8.64
CA ARG A 9 5.42 -20.41 8.28
C ARG A 9 5.18 -19.73 6.93
N PRO A 10 5.54 -20.38 5.81
CA PRO A 10 5.50 -19.78 4.48
C PRO A 10 4.09 -19.37 4.03
N VAL A 11 3.07 -20.13 4.44
CA VAL A 11 1.67 -19.82 4.11
C VAL A 11 1.23 -18.51 4.76
N PHE A 12 1.62 -18.27 6.01
CA PHE A 12 1.29 -17.03 6.71
C PHE A 12 1.92 -15.81 6.04
N ALA A 13 3.19 -15.92 5.64
CA ALA A 13 3.89 -14.87 4.91
C ALA A 13 3.21 -14.57 3.56
N ALA A 14 2.80 -15.60 2.82
CA ALA A 14 2.10 -15.44 1.54
C ALA A 14 0.75 -14.75 1.70
N VAL A 15 -0.04 -15.11 2.72
CA VAL A 15 -1.34 -14.48 2.99
C VAL A 15 -1.19 -12.99 3.28
N ILE A 16 -0.22 -12.59 4.11
CA ILE A 16 0.04 -11.17 4.38
C ILE A 16 0.43 -10.42 3.10
N SER A 17 1.30 -11.00 2.27
CA SER A 17 1.69 -10.40 0.99
C SER A 17 0.50 -10.17 0.07
N ILE A 18 -0.40 -11.15 -0.03
CA ILE A 18 -1.62 -11.05 -0.83
C ILE A 18 -2.54 -9.95 -0.28
N ILE A 19 -2.78 -9.92 1.04
CA ILE A 19 -3.61 -8.88 1.67
C ILE A 19 -3.04 -7.49 1.37
N LEU A 20 -1.72 -7.30 1.50
CA LEU A 20 -1.07 -6.01 1.24
C LEU A 20 -1.21 -5.61 -0.23
N THR A 21 -1.02 -6.55 -1.14
CA THR A 21 -1.14 -6.31 -2.59
C THR A 21 -2.58 -5.92 -2.96
N LEU A 22 -3.58 -6.63 -2.42
CA LEU A 22 -5.00 -6.32 -2.65
C LEU A 22 -5.40 -4.98 -2.03
N ALA A 23 -4.90 -4.66 -0.83
CA ALA A 23 -5.13 -3.37 -0.21
C ALA A 23 -4.56 -2.24 -1.07
N GLY A 24 -3.32 -2.38 -1.56
CA GLY A 24 -2.71 -1.42 -2.48
C GLY A 24 -3.52 -1.26 -3.78
N LEU A 25 -3.94 -2.37 -4.38
CA LEU A 25 -4.75 -2.37 -5.60
C LEU A 25 -6.11 -1.69 -5.39
N SER A 26 -6.74 -1.88 -4.23
CA SER A 26 -7.97 -1.17 -3.88
C SER A 26 -7.76 0.34 -3.71
N ALA A 27 -6.64 0.74 -3.10
CA ALA A 27 -6.31 2.15 -2.88
C ALA A 27 -6.04 2.90 -4.18
N MET A 28 -5.53 2.22 -5.22
CA MET A 28 -5.31 2.84 -6.54
C MET A 28 -6.61 3.37 -7.16
N GLY A 29 -7.75 2.74 -6.92
CA GLY A 29 -9.05 3.22 -7.42
C GLY A 29 -9.59 4.42 -6.65
N VAL A 30 -9.09 4.67 -5.44
CA VAL A 30 -9.55 5.76 -4.56
C VAL A 30 -8.62 6.97 -4.63
N LEU A 31 -7.36 6.78 -5.03
CA LEU A 31 -6.38 7.85 -5.09
C LEU A 31 -6.72 8.87 -6.19
N PRO A 32 -6.85 10.17 -5.87
CA PRO A 32 -7.08 11.19 -6.88
C PRO A 32 -5.86 11.35 -7.78
N ILE A 33 -6.11 11.47 -9.08
CA ILE A 33 -5.07 11.71 -10.08
C ILE A 33 -4.96 13.22 -10.30
N ALA A 34 -3.81 13.78 -9.91
CA ALA A 34 -3.46 15.18 -10.14
C ALA A 34 -2.15 15.26 -10.93
N GLN A 35 -2.06 16.18 -11.89
CA GLN A 35 -0.86 16.36 -12.72
C GLN A 35 0.27 17.06 -11.96
N TYR A 36 -0.10 18.02 -11.10
CA TYR A 36 0.81 18.73 -10.21
C TYR A 36 0.17 18.80 -8.81
N PRO A 37 0.98 18.81 -7.75
CA PRO A 37 0.47 19.10 -6.42
C PRO A 37 -0.10 20.53 -6.36
N ASP A 38 -1.08 20.77 -5.50
CA ASP A 38 -1.61 22.10 -5.24
C ASP A 38 -0.55 22.98 -4.55
N ILE A 39 0.25 23.66 -5.37
CA ILE A 39 1.32 24.58 -4.94
C ILE A 39 0.94 26.05 -5.13
N THR A 40 -0.21 26.35 -5.73
CA THR A 40 -0.67 27.73 -5.91
C THR A 40 -1.25 28.28 -4.62
N PRO A 41 -0.86 29.50 -4.19
CA PRO A 41 -1.45 30.13 -3.01
C PRO A 41 -2.95 30.29 -3.20
N VAL A 42 -3.74 29.85 -2.21
CA VAL A 42 -5.19 30.06 -2.20
C VAL A 42 -5.48 31.57 -2.30
N GLN A 43 -6.19 31.98 -3.35
CA GLN A 43 -6.61 33.37 -3.54
C GLN A 43 -8.02 33.54 -2.99
N ILE A 44 -8.15 34.40 -1.98
CA ILE A 44 -9.40 34.93 -1.40
C ILE A 44 -9.93 36.09 -2.24
#